data_AF-A0A0S8FZB8-F1
#
_entry.id   AF-A0A0S8FZB8-F1
#
_cell.length_a   1.000
_cell.length_b   1.000
_cell.length_c   1.000
_cell.angle_alpha   90.00
_cell.angle_beta   90.00
_cell.angle_gamma   90.00
#
_symmetry.space_group_name_H-M   'P 1'
#
loop_
_entity.id
_entity.type
_entity.pdbx_description
1 polymer ?
#
loop_
_entity_poly.entity_id
_entity_poly.type
_entity_poly.pdbx_seq_one_letter_code
_entity_poly.pdbx_strand_id
1 'polypeptide(L)'
;AAARRRWQLTAADAPAADVVGGTLGRLPPAAGQTADDLVVFATACMMDVDAEANLVAAQRAAAYLMQLQFLPENAYYLRDPDGPVGGFREGPGSNVIRLRTAESALRGLVALSRLQLLERESSG
;
A
#
# COMPACT_ATOMS: atom_id res chain seq x y z
N ALA A 1 4.75 1.21 -42.01
CA ALA A 1 3.79 1.28 -40.88
C ALA A 1 4.16 0.20 -39.86
N ALA A 2 4.77 0.57 -38.73
CA ALA A 2 5.19 -0.38 -37.72
C ALA A 2 3.97 -0.82 -36.89
N ALA A 3 3.60 -2.09 -36.98
CA ALA A 3 2.51 -2.67 -36.19
C ALA A 3 2.90 -2.61 -34.69
N ARG A 4 2.19 -1.76 -33.92
CA ARG A 4 2.21 -1.82 -32.46
C ARG A 4 1.66 -3.19 -32.05
N ARG A 5 2.56 -4.15 -31.76
CA ARG A 5 2.19 -5.37 -31.04
C ARG A 5 1.52 -4.93 -29.75
N ARG A 6 0.22 -5.20 -29.63
CA ARG A 6 -0.55 -4.99 -28.41
C ARG A 6 -0.09 -6.07 -27.45
N TRP A 7 0.85 -5.74 -26.56
CA TRP A 7 1.29 -6.66 -25.50
C TRP A 7 0.05 -6.96 -24.65
N GLN A 8 -0.43 -8.20 -24.73
CA GLN A 8 -1.49 -8.69 -23.84
C GLN A 8 -0.80 -9.07 -22.53
N LEU A 9 -0.96 -8.23 -21.52
CA LEU A 9 -0.58 -8.57 -20.15
C LEU A 9 -1.41 -9.78 -19.71
N THR A 10 -0.73 -10.84 -19.31
CA THR A 10 -1.31 -12.07 -18.77
C THR A 10 -1.22 -12.06 -17.24
N ALA A 11 -1.96 -12.94 -16.58
CA ALA A 11 -1.86 -13.08 -15.12
C ALA A 11 -0.44 -13.45 -14.62
N ALA A 12 0.42 -13.99 -15.50
CA ALA A 12 1.81 -14.29 -15.20
C ALA A 12 2.72 -13.03 -15.24
N ASP A 13 2.27 -11.96 -15.89
CA ASP A 13 2.96 -10.66 -15.93
C ASP A 13 2.62 -9.79 -14.71
N ALA A 14 1.63 -10.20 -13.91
CA ALA A 14 1.35 -9.54 -12.65
C ALA A 14 2.55 -9.75 -11.71
N PRO A 15 3.11 -8.68 -11.11
CA PRO A 15 4.20 -8.84 -10.15
C PRO A 15 3.73 -9.80 -9.06
N ALA A 16 4.59 -10.77 -8.71
CA ALA A 16 4.31 -11.67 -7.60
C ALA A 16 3.93 -10.83 -6.38
N ALA A 17 2.79 -11.12 -5.75
CA ALA A 17 2.37 -10.41 -4.56
C ALA A 17 3.50 -10.54 -3.54
N ASP A 18 4.15 -9.43 -3.21
CA ASP A 18 5.18 -9.42 -2.20
C ASP A 18 4.50 -9.49 -0.83
N VAL A 19 4.14 -10.73 -0.48
CA VAL A 19 3.54 -11.11 0.80
C VAL A 19 4.51 -10.96 1.96
N VAL A 20 5.79 -10.65 1.71
CA VAL A 20 6.83 -10.44 2.74
C VAL A 20 6.78 -9.01 3.30
N GLY A 21 6.06 -8.09 2.64
CA GLY A 21 6.00 -6.68 3.03
C GLY A 21 5.03 -6.29 4.15
N GLY A 22 4.10 -7.15 4.57
CA GLY A 22 3.17 -6.81 5.66
C GLY A 22 3.76 -7.06 7.05
N THR A 23 3.17 -6.40 8.05
CA THR A 23 3.61 -6.50 9.44
C THR A 23 3.49 -7.93 9.95
N LEU A 24 4.55 -8.39 10.63
CA LEU A 24 4.86 -9.80 10.93
C LEU A 24 3.84 -10.52 11.87
N GLY A 25 2.72 -9.89 12.22
CA GLY A 25 1.75 -10.44 13.17
C GLY A 25 0.90 -11.60 12.64
N ARG A 26 0.61 -11.65 11.33
CA ARG A 26 -0.19 -12.71 10.68
C ARG A 26 0.09 -12.81 9.18
N LEU A 27 0.17 -14.04 8.66
CA LEU A 27 0.29 -14.33 7.23
C LEU A 27 -1.01 -14.98 6.70
N PRO A 28 -1.59 -14.47 5.58
CA PRO A 28 -1.23 -13.23 4.92
C PRO A 28 -1.65 -12.01 5.76
N PRO A 29 -0.88 -10.91 5.71
CA PRO A 29 -1.22 -9.66 6.39
C PRO A 29 -2.55 -9.12 5.85
N ALA A 30 -3.41 -8.58 6.72
CA ALA A 30 -4.67 -7.96 6.33
C ALA A 30 -4.45 -6.45 6.17
N ALA A 31 -5.00 -5.86 5.11
CA ALA A 31 -4.79 -4.45 4.80
C ALA A 31 -5.16 -3.51 5.95
N GLY A 32 -6.27 -3.78 6.64
CA GLY A 32 -6.70 -3.00 7.81
C GLY A 32 -5.66 -2.99 8.93
N GLN A 33 -5.07 -4.15 9.24
CA GLN A 33 -4.04 -4.25 10.27
C GLN A 33 -2.75 -3.54 9.83
N THR A 34 -2.30 -3.78 8.59
CA THR A 34 -1.11 -3.12 8.06
C THR A 34 -1.27 -1.60 8.00
N ALA A 35 -2.48 -1.11 7.71
CA ALA A 35 -2.80 0.32 7.73
C ALA A 35 -2.73 0.93 9.13
N ASP A 36 -3.28 0.24 10.13
CA ASP A 36 -3.20 0.68 11.53
C ASP A 36 -1.75 0.64 12.04
N ASP A 37 -0.99 -0.41 11.70
CA ASP A 37 0.41 -0.54 12.10
C ASP A 37 1.31 0.53 11.44
N LEU A 38 1.02 0.91 10.18
CA LEU A 38 1.73 2.02 9.51
C LEU A 38 1.58 3.32 10.29
N VAL A 39 0.39 3.62 10.81
CA VAL A 39 0.16 4.81 11.64
C VAL A 39 0.99 4.73 12.92
N VAL A 40 1.04 3.55 13.56
CA VAL A 40 1.83 3.33 14.78
C VAL A 40 3.32 3.56 14.52
N PHE A 41 3.89 2.93 13.49
CA PHE A 41 5.33 3.08 13.18
C PHE A 41 5.71 4.49 12.80
N ALA A 42 4.91 5.15 11.93
CA ALA A 42 5.17 6.55 11.58
C ALA A 42 5.09 7.47 12.80
N THR A 43 4.17 7.20 13.73
CA THR A 43 4.08 7.96 14.99
C THR A 43 5.29 7.71 15.89
N ALA A 44 5.74 6.45 16.01
CA ALA A 44 6.93 6.10 16.78
C ALA A 44 8.19 6.78 16.23
N CYS A 45 8.35 6.88 14.90
CA CYS A 45 9.42 7.66 14.28
C CYS A 45 9.36 9.14 14.65
N MET A 46 8.17 9.77 14.62
CA MET A 46 8.01 11.18 15.01
C MET A 46 8.34 11.43 16.49
N MET A 47 8.25 10.39 17.33
CA MET A 47 8.59 10.43 18.76
C MET A 47 10.04 10.00 19.05
N ASP A 48 10.84 9.73 18.02
CA ASP A 48 12.22 9.24 18.11
C ASP A 48 12.39 7.93 18.90
N VAL A 49 11.35 7.09 18.91
CA VAL A 49 11.39 5.75 19.52
C VAL A 49 11.86 4.77 18.47
N ASP A 50 13.03 4.17 18.65
CA ASP A 50 13.65 3.21 17.71
C ASP A 50 13.48 3.64 16.24
N ALA A 51 13.75 4.93 15.97
CA ALA A 51 13.27 5.62 14.78
C ALA A 51 13.66 4.92 13.47
N GLU A 52 14.88 4.41 13.38
CA GLU A 52 15.38 3.68 12.21
C GLU A 52 14.59 2.38 11.96
N ALA A 53 14.39 1.57 13.01
CA ALA A 53 13.66 0.31 12.89
C ALA A 53 12.19 0.54 12.55
N ASN A 54 11.56 1.53 13.18
CA ASN A 54 10.19 1.92 12.90
C ASN A 54 10.04 2.53 11.49
N LEU A 55 11.05 3.24 10.99
CA LEU A 55 11.03 3.79 9.63
C LEU A 55 11.05 2.66 8.59
N VAL A 56 11.92 1.67 8.77
CA VAL A 56 11.97 0.48 7.92
C VAL A 56 10.63 -0.28 7.96
N ALA A 57 10.03 -0.44 9.15
CA ALA A 57 8.74 -1.10 9.31
C ALA A 57 7.60 -0.31 8.61
N ALA A 58 7.58 1.02 8.77
CA ALA A 58 6.62 1.90 8.10
C ALA A 58 6.76 1.82 6.57
N GLN A 59 7.98 1.84 6.04
CA GLN A 59 8.23 1.72 4.61
C GLN A 59 7.72 0.39 4.03
N ARG A 60 7.93 -0.72 4.75
CA ARG A 60 7.41 -2.04 4.34
C ARG A 60 5.88 -2.08 4.35
N ALA A 61 5.26 -1.59 5.42
CA ALA A 61 3.80 -1.51 5.53
C ALA A 61 3.18 -0.64 4.42
N ALA A 62 3.81 0.50 4.11
CA ALA A 62 3.42 1.36 3.01
C ALA A 62 3.54 0.66 1.64
N ALA A 63 4.65 -0.03 1.38
CA ALA A 63 4.86 -0.78 0.14
C ALA A 63 3.79 -1.87 -0.05
N TYR A 64 3.45 -2.60 1.02
CA TYR A 64 2.38 -3.60 0.99
C TYR A 64 1.02 -2.97 0.68
N LEU A 65 0.66 -1.85 1.33
CA LEU A 65 -0.59 -1.14 1.05
C LEU A 65 -0.64 -0.65 -0.40
N MET A 66 0.46 -0.14 -0.96
CA MET A 66 0.52 0.27 -2.36
C MET A 66 0.23 -0.89 -3.32
N GLN A 67 0.65 -2.12 -3.01
CA GLN A 67 0.31 -3.30 -3.81
C GLN A 67 -1.18 -3.64 -3.76
N LEU A 68 -1.86 -3.29 -2.67
CA LEU A 68 -3.30 -3.47 -2.50
C LEU A 68 -4.13 -2.31 -3.02
N GLN A 69 -3.50 -1.25 -3.53
CA GLN A 69 -4.22 -0.12 -4.09
C GLN A 69 -5.16 -0.61 -5.19
N PHE A 70 -6.43 -0.24 -5.07
CA PHE A 70 -7.39 -0.48 -6.12
C PHE A 70 -7.09 0.47 -7.28
N LEU A 71 -6.72 -0.11 -8.41
CA LEU A 71 -6.50 0.58 -9.67
C LEU A 71 -7.70 0.30 -10.59
N PRO A 72 -8.22 1.30 -11.33
CA PRO A 72 -9.33 1.10 -12.28
C PRO A 72 -9.06 -0.02 -13.29
N GLU A 73 -7.80 -0.21 -13.68
CA GLU A 73 -7.35 -1.28 -14.56
C GLU A 73 -7.58 -2.68 -13.97
N ASN A 74 -7.87 -2.79 -12.66
CA ASN A 74 -8.15 -4.06 -11.98
C ASN A 74 -9.65 -4.29 -11.72
N ALA A 75 -10.54 -3.52 -12.37
CA ALA A 75 -11.99 -3.57 -12.21
C ALA A 75 -12.70 -4.71 -12.98
N TYR A 76 -11.97 -5.67 -13.55
CA TYR A 76 -12.50 -6.67 -14.50
C TYR A 76 -13.73 -7.49 -14.05
N TYR A 77 -13.98 -7.58 -12.74
CA TYR A 77 -15.11 -8.33 -12.16
C TYR A 77 -16.17 -7.45 -11.49
N LEU A 78 -16.04 -6.13 -11.59
CA LEU A 78 -17.02 -5.23 -11.00
C LEU A 78 -18.24 -5.10 -11.90
N ARG A 79 -19.41 -5.15 -11.26
CA ARG A 79 -20.71 -5.00 -11.93
C ARG A 79 -20.91 -3.59 -12.51
N ASP A 80 -20.15 -2.63 -11.99
CA ASP A 80 -20.08 -1.24 -12.42
C ASP A 80 -18.60 -0.78 -12.37
N PRO A 81 -17.87 -0.79 -13.50
CA PRO A 81 -16.45 -0.41 -13.56
C PRO A 81 -16.22 1.10 -13.36
N ASP A 82 -17.26 1.92 -13.47
CA ASP A 82 -17.21 3.37 -13.22
C ASP A 82 -17.49 3.72 -11.75
N GLY A 83 -17.88 2.72 -10.93
CA GLY A 83 -18.39 2.90 -9.57
C GLY A 83 -17.34 3.15 -8.48
N PRO A 84 -16.22 2.39 -8.36
CA PRO A 84 -15.20 2.65 -7.36
C PRO A 84 -13.94 3.30 -7.94
N VAL A 85 -13.74 4.57 -7.58
CA VAL A 85 -12.52 5.34 -7.88
C VAL A 85 -11.56 5.24 -6.69
N GLY A 86 -10.77 4.16 -6.64
CA GLY A 86 -9.66 3.99 -5.69
C GLY A 86 -10.00 3.32 -4.35
N GLY A 87 -9.00 3.23 -3.48
CA GLY A 87 -9.06 2.57 -2.17
C GLY A 87 -8.00 1.48 -2.01
N PHE A 88 -8.07 0.71 -0.92
CA PHE A 88 -7.18 -0.42 -0.63
C PHE A 88 -8.00 -1.68 -0.46
N ARG A 89 -7.61 -2.73 -1.18
CA ARG A 89 -8.20 -4.07 -1.05
C ARG A 89 -7.87 -4.62 0.33
N GLU A 90 -8.76 -5.42 0.91
CA GLU A 90 -8.51 -6.07 2.21
C GLU A 90 -7.35 -7.08 2.17
N GLY A 91 -7.00 -7.58 0.98
CA GLY A 91 -5.88 -8.47 0.73
C GLY A 91 -5.75 -8.80 -0.77
N PRO A 92 -4.73 -9.57 -1.17
CA PRO A 92 -4.54 -9.98 -2.56
C PRO A 92 -5.76 -10.73 -3.10
N GLY A 93 -6.23 -10.35 -4.29
CA GLY A 93 -7.42 -10.95 -4.92
C GLY A 93 -8.76 -10.59 -4.27
N SER A 94 -8.77 -9.79 -3.20
CA SER A 94 -10.02 -9.31 -2.59
C SER A 94 -10.65 -8.19 -3.41
N ASN A 95 -11.97 -8.30 -3.64
CA ASN A 95 -12.79 -7.21 -4.19
C ASN A 95 -13.46 -6.37 -3.09
N VAL A 96 -13.11 -6.61 -1.82
CA VAL A 96 -13.63 -5.86 -0.69
C VAL A 96 -12.67 -4.71 -0.39
N ILE A 97 -13.23 -3.51 -0.35
CA ILE A 97 -12.56 -2.27 0.10
C ILE A 97 -13.34 -1.78 1.31
N ARG A 98 -12.63 -1.51 2.42
CA ARG A 98 -13.23 -0.90 3.61
C ARG A 98 -12.79 0.55 3.71
N LEU A 99 -13.75 1.45 3.95
CA LEU A 99 -13.47 2.88 4.12
C LEU A 99 -12.49 3.14 5.29
N ARG A 100 -12.67 2.44 6.41
CA ARG A 100 -11.77 2.56 7.57
C ARG A 100 -10.33 2.16 7.23
N THR A 101 -10.14 1.07 6.49
CA THR A 101 -8.81 0.64 6.03
C THR A 101 -8.17 1.72 5.17
N ALA A 102 -8.95 2.32 4.26
CA ALA A 102 -8.46 3.40 3.41
C ALA A 102 -8.10 4.68 4.20
N GLU A 103 -8.92 5.05 5.19
CA GLU A 103 -8.66 6.17 6.09
C GLU A 103 -7.34 5.96 6.86
N SER A 104 -7.17 4.81 7.52
CA SER A 104 -5.94 4.48 8.25
C SER A 104 -4.71 4.48 7.33
N ALA A 105 -4.83 3.88 6.15
CA ALA A 105 -3.73 3.80 5.18
C ALA A 105 -3.31 5.21 4.73
N LEU A 106 -4.27 6.06 4.35
CA LEU A 106 -3.99 7.44 3.94
C LEU A 106 -3.32 8.24 5.06
N ARG A 107 -3.81 8.12 6.31
CA ARG A 107 -3.19 8.78 7.46
C ARG A 107 -1.73 8.35 7.65
N GLY A 108 -1.48 7.04 7.63
CA GLY A 108 -0.14 6.48 7.79
C GLY A 108 0.81 6.91 6.66
N LEU A 109 0.34 6.88 5.42
CA LEU A 109 1.13 7.30 4.25
C LEU A 109 1.47 8.79 4.28
N VAL A 110 0.54 9.64 4.71
CA VAL A 110 0.79 11.08 4.89
C VAL A 110 1.82 11.31 5.99
N ALA A 111 1.73 10.61 7.11
CA ALA A 111 2.71 10.72 8.20
C ALA A 111 4.11 10.29 7.75
N LEU A 112 4.23 9.14 7.07
CA LEU A 112 5.48 8.66 6.51
C LEU A 112 6.07 9.62 5.47
N SER A 113 5.23 10.18 4.59
CA SER A 113 5.69 11.15 3.57
C SER A 113 6.28 12.41 4.20
N ARG A 114 5.69 12.88 5.31
CA ARG A 114 6.22 14.04 6.06
C ARG A 114 7.59 13.75 6.66
N LEU A 115 7.76 12.57 7.28
CA LEU A 115 9.05 12.14 7.82
C LEU A 115 10.14 12.13 6.73
N GLN A 116 9.84 11.54 5.58
CA GLN A 116 10.79 11.47 4.46
C GLN A 116 11.16 12.84 3.86
N LEU A 117 10.24 13.80 3.89
CA LEU A 117 10.53 15.18 3.47
C LEU A 117 11.47 15.87 4.45
N LEU A 118 11.24 15.73 5.76
CA LEU A 118 12.09 16.31 6.81
C LEU A 118 13.52 15.74 6.77
N GLU A 119 13.69 14.44 6.53
CA GLU A 119 15.01 13.83 6.36
C GLU A 119 15.79 14.41 5.16
N ARG A 120 15.08 14.67 4.05
CA ARG A 120 15.68 15.26 2.85
C ARG A 120 16.12 16.70 3.05
N GLU A 121 15.33 17.49 3.77
CA GLU A 121 15.69 18.88 4.12
C GLU A 121 16.86 18.94 5.10
N SER A 122 17.01 17.95 5.97
CA SER A 122 18.12 17.87 6.95
C SER A 122 19.44 17.39 6.34
N SER A 123 19.40 16.78 5.15
CA SER A 123 20.55 16.18 4.46
C SER A 123 21.10 17.02 3.31
N GLY A 124 20.51 18.19 3.03
CA GLY A 124 20.92 19.13 1.98
C GLY A 124 21.57 20.37 2.54
#